data_AF-A0A958K6S9-F1
#
_entry.id   AF-A0A958K6S9-F1
#
_cell.length_a   1.000
_cell.length_b   1.000
_cell.length_c   1.000
_cell.angle_alpha   90.00
_cell.angle_beta   90.00
_cell.angle_gamma   90.00
#
_symmetry.space_group_name_H-M   'P 1'
#
loop_
_entity.id
_entity.type
_entity.pdbx_description
1 polymer ?
#
loop_
_entity_poly.entity_id
_entity_poly.type
_entity_poly.pdbx_seq_one_letter_code
_entity_poly.pdbx_strand_id
1 'polypeptide(L)'
;MDWSNDLLVTFWGTRGSVPTPGRATEKYGGNTSCLEVQHKGKRLILDAGTGIRNLGVELSARKEKGSDLDLTLLISHTHWDHIQGLPFFTPAYLPSTKLTIWGNTSREHELAQILGGQMIEEYFPVNMTMLGADIEFKVLPE
;
A
#
# COMPACT_ATOMS: atom_id res chain seq x y z
N MET A 1 -23.49 -14.02 -7.18
CA MET A 1 -22.31 -14.82 -7.59
C MET A 1 -21.37 -14.86 -6.41
N ASP A 2 -20.99 -16.06 -5.98
CA ASP A 2 -20.04 -16.29 -4.89
C ASP A 2 -18.63 -16.41 -5.49
N TRP A 3 -17.83 -15.37 -5.32
CA TRP A 3 -16.45 -15.28 -5.82
C TRP A 3 -15.42 -15.70 -4.75
N SER A 4 -15.86 -16.32 -3.66
CA SER A 4 -14.98 -16.63 -2.50
C SER A 4 -13.79 -17.53 -2.83
N ASN A 5 -13.86 -18.30 -3.92
CA ASN A 5 -12.80 -19.17 -4.39
C ASN A 5 -12.00 -18.62 -5.59
N ASP A 6 -12.40 -17.48 -6.14
CA ASP A 6 -11.75 -16.92 -7.33
C ASP A 6 -10.53 -16.06 -6.97
N LEU A 7 -9.69 -15.82 -7.97
CA LEU A 7 -8.62 -14.81 -7.89
C LEU A 7 -9.21 -13.48 -8.35
N LEU A 8 -9.37 -12.53 -7.42
CA LEU A 8 -9.82 -11.18 -7.73
C LEU A 8 -8.62 -10.24 -7.76
N VAL A 9 -8.54 -9.42 -8.82
CA VAL A 9 -7.53 -8.36 -8.96
C VAL A 9 -8.23 -7.03 -9.10
N THR A 10 -7.99 -6.12 -8.16
CA THR A 10 -8.49 -4.74 -8.18
C THR A 10 -7.34 -3.80 -8.51
N PHE A 11 -7.52 -2.93 -9.50
CA PHE A 11 -6.55 -1.90 -9.86
C PHE A 11 -6.91 -0.58 -9.18
N TRP A 12 -6.13 -0.17 -8.18
CA TRP A 12 -6.31 1.07 -7.44
C TRP A 12 -5.57 2.25 -8.07
N GLY A 13 -4.55 1.95 -8.86
CA GLY A 13 -3.87 2.89 -9.74
C GLY A 13 -3.08 2.17 -10.83
N THR A 14 -3.06 2.79 -12.01
CA THR A 14 -2.49 2.21 -13.24
C THR A 14 -1.62 3.20 -14.02
N ARG A 15 -1.28 4.34 -13.41
CA ARG A 15 -0.38 5.33 -14.00
C ARG A 15 1.06 5.06 -13.58
N GLY A 16 1.99 5.32 -14.49
CA GLY A 16 3.42 5.31 -14.22
C GLY A 16 3.95 6.73 -14.02
N SER A 17 5.11 6.83 -13.37
CA SER A 17 5.92 8.04 -13.12
C SER A 17 5.26 9.10 -12.24
N VAL A 18 4.07 9.58 -12.58
CA VAL A 18 3.36 10.64 -11.84
C VAL A 18 1.84 10.43 -11.88
N PRO A 19 1.09 10.87 -10.85
CA PRO A 19 -0.36 10.87 -10.92
C PRO A 19 -0.85 11.85 -11.99
N THR A 20 -1.87 11.45 -12.75
CA THR A 20 -2.41 12.22 -13.87
C THR A 20 -3.93 12.35 -13.79
N PRO A 21 -4.51 12.93 -12.72
CA PRO A 21 -5.96 13.10 -12.63
C PRO A 21 -6.45 14.15 -13.64
N GLY A 22 -7.54 13.86 -14.34
CA GLY A 22 -8.17 14.81 -15.26
C GLY A 22 -9.23 14.18 -16.16
N ARG A 23 -9.98 15.00 -16.89
CA ARG A 23 -11.03 14.53 -17.83
C ARG A 23 -10.48 13.55 -18.87
N ALA A 24 -9.25 13.76 -19.33
CA ALA A 24 -8.61 12.88 -20.30
C ALA A 24 -8.25 11.49 -19.75
N THR A 25 -8.18 11.34 -18.42
CA THR A 25 -7.73 10.10 -17.75
C THR A 25 -8.83 9.44 -16.93
N GLU A 26 -10.02 10.06 -16.83
CA GLU A 26 -11.12 9.62 -15.97
C GLU A 26 -11.53 8.16 -16.18
N LYS A 27 -11.51 7.69 -17.44
CA LYS A 27 -11.89 6.32 -17.82
C LYS A 27 -11.08 5.25 -17.08
N TYR A 28 -9.79 5.52 -16.82
CA TYR A 28 -8.88 4.57 -16.18
C TYR A 28 -8.25 5.11 -14.88
N GLY A 29 -8.68 6.29 -14.43
CA GLY A 29 -8.17 6.95 -13.22
C GLY A 29 -6.83 7.67 -13.41
N GLY A 30 -6.43 8.41 -12.36
CA GLY A 30 -5.21 9.22 -12.32
C GLY A 30 -4.15 8.74 -11.33
N ASN A 31 -4.39 7.65 -10.60
CA ASN A 31 -3.53 7.17 -9.54
C ASN A 31 -2.35 6.34 -10.08
N THR A 32 -1.20 6.41 -9.40
CA THR A 32 -0.02 5.60 -9.71
C THR A 32 -0.10 4.19 -9.12
N SER A 33 0.81 3.31 -9.54
CA SER A 33 0.80 1.84 -9.29
C SER A 33 0.28 1.45 -7.91
N CYS A 34 -0.84 0.75 -7.89
CA CYS A 34 -1.32 0.02 -6.72
C CYS A 34 -2.35 -1.01 -7.16
N LEU A 35 -2.10 -2.29 -6.87
CA LEU A 35 -3.02 -3.38 -7.14
C LEU A 35 -3.32 -4.14 -5.85
N GLU A 36 -4.53 -4.65 -5.73
CA GLU A 36 -4.93 -5.57 -4.68
C GLU A 36 -5.29 -6.91 -5.32
N VAL A 37 -4.68 -7.98 -4.84
CA VAL A 37 -4.96 -9.36 -5.23
C VAL A 37 -5.59 -10.08 -4.04
N GLN A 38 -6.77 -10.65 -4.24
CA GLN A 38 -7.50 -11.40 -3.22
C GLN A 38 -7.76 -12.83 -3.69
N HIS A 39 -7.48 -13.81 -2.83
CA HIS A 39 -7.76 -15.21 -3.11
C HIS A 39 -7.95 -16.00 -1.80
N LYS A 40 -9.06 -16.72 -1.66
CA LYS A 40 -9.35 -17.59 -0.48
C LYS A 40 -9.12 -16.88 0.86
N GLY A 41 -9.62 -15.64 0.97
CA GLY A 41 -9.50 -14.81 2.18
C GLY A 41 -8.10 -14.22 2.42
N LYS A 42 -7.10 -14.51 1.59
CA LYS A 42 -5.79 -13.86 1.63
C LYS A 42 -5.79 -12.62 0.75
N ARG A 43 -5.00 -11.61 1.14
CA ARG A 43 -4.85 -10.35 0.43
C ARG A 43 -3.37 -10.03 0.24
N LEU A 44 -3.03 -9.60 -0.96
CA LEU A 44 -1.73 -9.12 -1.36
C LEU A 44 -1.89 -7.74 -2.02
N ILE A 45 -1.08 -6.79 -1.62
CA ILE A 45 -1.03 -5.44 -2.21
C ILE A 45 0.27 -5.35 -2.99
N LEU A 46 0.20 -4.89 -4.24
CA LEU A 46 1.36 -4.67 -5.10
C LEU A 46 1.55 -3.17 -5.28
N ASP A 47 2.70 -2.67 -4.85
CA ASP A 47 3.08 -1.26 -4.78
C ASP A 47 2.17 -0.35 -3.93
N ALA A 48 2.80 0.70 -3.43
CA ALA A 48 2.20 1.75 -2.62
C ALA A 48 2.23 3.12 -3.31
N GLY A 49 1.96 3.16 -4.62
CA GLY A 49 1.71 4.40 -5.35
C GLY A 49 0.45 5.11 -4.86
N THR A 50 0.08 6.24 -5.46
CA THR A 50 -1.04 7.07 -4.97
C THR A 50 -2.38 6.33 -4.93
N GLY A 51 -2.54 5.23 -5.68
CA GLY A 51 -3.71 4.36 -5.62
C GLY A 51 -3.95 3.73 -4.24
N ILE A 52 -2.89 3.47 -3.47
CA ILE A 52 -2.98 2.79 -2.18
C ILE A 52 -3.83 3.56 -1.17
N ARG A 53 -3.94 4.88 -1.31
CA ARG A 53 -4.81 5.72 -0.48
C ARG A 53 -6.27 5.29 -0.60
N ASN A 54 -6.74 5.03 -1.81
CA ASN A 54 -8.14 4.65 -2.04
C ASN A 54 -8.42 3.23 -1.53
N LEU A 55 -7.46 2.31 -1.70
CA LEU A 55 -7.52 0.99 -1.06
C LEU A 55 -7.60 1.14 0.47
N GLY A 56 -6.77 2.00 1.06
CA GLY A 56 -6.76 2.25 2.50
C GLY A 56 -8.11 2.72 3.03
N VAL A 57 -8.75 3.68 2.36
CA VAL A 57 -10.11 4.16 2.69
C VAL A 57 -11.12 3.01 2.64
N GLU A 58 -11.06 2.18 1.60
CA GLU A 58 -11.97 1.04 1.46
C GLU A 58 -11.78 -0.01 2.56
N LEU A 59 -10.54 -0.34 2.89
CA LEU A 59 -10.21 -1.29 3.97
C LEU A 59 -10.65 -0.78 5.34
N SER A 60 -10.45 0.51 5.62
CA SER A 60 -10.88 1.13 6.86
C SER A 60 -12.41 1.14 7.00
N ALA A 61 -13.14 1.43 5.92
CA ALA A 61 -14.62 1.37 5.92
C ALA A 61 -15.14 -0.05 6.16
N ARG A 62 -14.46 -1.08 5.64
CA ARG A 62 -14.81 -2.48 5.90
C ARG A 62 -14.51 -2.90 7.35
N LYS A 63 -13.45 -2.34 7.95
CA LYS A 63 -13.02 -2.63 9.32
C LYS A 63 -13.98 -2.18 10.41
N GLU A 64 -14.83 -1.18 10.17
CA GLU A 64 -15.92 -0.81 11.10
C GLU A 64 -16.85 -2.00 11.46
N LYS A 65 -16.75 -3.11 10.71
CA LYS A 65 -17.42 -4.39 10.98
C LYS A 65 -16.66 -5.32 11.97
N GLY A 66 -15.55 -4.88 12.56
CA GLY A 66 -14.90 -5.52 13.71
C GLY A 66 -13.77 -6.52 13.43
N SER A 67 -13.15 -6.51 12.24
CA SER A 67 -12.07 -7.46 11.89
C SER A 67 -10.67 -6.83 11.90
N ASP A 68 -9.70 -7.51 12.49
CA ASP A 68 -8.28 -7.15 12.33
C ASP A 68 -7.83 -7.25 10.86
N LEU A 69 -6.87 -6.41 10.48
CA LEU A 69 -6.31 -6.41 9.13
C LEU A 69 -4.95 -7.11 9.15
N ASP A 70 -4.82 -8.19 8.38
CA ASP A 70 -3.53 -8.82 8.07
C ASP A 70 -3.22 -8.57 6.59
N LEU A 71 -2.22 -7.73 6.34
CA LEU A 71 -1.91 -7.19 5.02
C LEU A 71 -0.46 -7.51 4.64
N THR A 72 -0.27 -8.04 3.44
CA THR A 72 1.05 -8.15 2.81
C THR A 72 1.15 -7.12 1.69
N LEU A 73 2.16 -6.26 1.74
CA LEU A 73 2.51 -5.28 0.72
C LEU A 73 3.84 -5.68 0.07
N LEU A 74 3.84 -5.90 -1.25
CA LEU A 74 5.05 -6.10 -2.03
C LEU A 74 5.38 -4.81 -2.79
N ILE A 75 6.55 -4.25 -2.54
CA ILE A 75 7.10 -3.13 -3.29
C ILE A 75 7.98 -3.69 -4.40
N SER A 76 7.58 -3.46 -5.66
CA SER A 76 8.35 -3.93 -6.81
C SER A 76 9.74 -3.27 -6.90
N HIS A 77 9.78 -1.96 -6.69
CA HIS A 77 10.99 -1.13 -6.59
C HIS A 77 10.62 0.22 -5.95
N THR A 78 11.63 1.03 -5.62
CA THR A 78 11.48 2.21 -4.75
C THR A 78 11.37 3.55 -5.47
N HIS A 79 11.02 3.55 -6.77
CA HIS A 79 10.67 4.80 -7.45
C HIS A 79 9.41 5.41 -6.83
N TRP A 80 9.32 6.75 -6.87
CA TRP A 80 8.27 7.50 -6.18
C TRP A 80 6.86 7.06 -6.55
N ASP A 81 6.58 6.77 -7.81
CA ASP A 81 5.26 6.32 -8.26
C ASP A 81 4.81 4.99 -7.67
N HIS A 82 5.72 4.23 -7.05
CA HIS A 82 5.47 2.96 -6.38
C HIS A 82 5.44 3.07 -4.84
N ILE A 83 5.84 4.21 -4.25
CA ILE A 83 5.93 4.34 -2.77
C ILE A 83 5.24 5.59 -2.19
N GLN A 84 4.99 6.61 -3.01
CA GLN A 84 4.52 7.95 -2.57
C GLN A 84 3.15 7.96 -1.91
N GLY A 85 2.36 6.89 -2.06
CA GLY A 85 1.04 6.77 -1.44
C GLY A 85 1.09 6.19 -0.03
N LEU A 86 2.20 5.56 0.38
CA LEU A 86 2.34 4.90 1.69
C LEU A 86 2.01 5.83 2.88
N PRO A 87 2.46 7.11 2.93
CA PRO A 87 2.11 8.02 4.03
C PRO A 87 0.60 8.31 4.15
N PHE A 88 -0.19 7.97 3.13
CA PHE A 88 -1.64 8.16 3.11
C PHE A 88 -2.42 6.84 3.24
N PHE A 89 -1.73 5.72 3.54
CA PHE A 89 -2.35 4.43 3.70
C PHE A 89 -2.94 4.28 5.12
N THR A 90 -4.22 4.64 5.28
CA THR A 90 -4.93 4.64 6.57
C THR A 90 -4.74 3.37 7.41
N PRO A 91 -4.73 2.14 6.85
CA PRO A 91 -4.47 0.94 7.64
C PRO A 91 -3.15 0.95 8.44
N ALA A 92 -2.10 1.62 7.96
CA ALA A 92 -0.82 1.74 8.68
C ALA A 92 -0.94 2.54 9.99
N TYR A 93 -2.00 3.33 10.16
CA TYR A 93 -2.26 4.13 11.36
C TYR A 93 -3.13 3.42 12.40
N LEU A 94 -3.66 2.23 12.07
CA LEU A 94 -4.62 1.53 12.93
C LEU A 94 -3.92 0.46 13.78
N PRO A 95 -4.05 0.48 15.11
CA PRO A 95 -3.41 -0.50 16.00
C PRO A 95 -3.77 -1.96 15.74
N SER A 96 -4.96 -2.21 15.21
CA SER A 96 -5.44 -3.55 14.83
C SER A 96 -5.09 -3.92 13.38
N THR A 97 -3.96 -3.42 12.87
CA THR A 97 -3.42 -3.80 11.56
C THR A 97 -2.05 -4.41 11.76
N LYS A 98 -1.86 -5.60 11.19
CA LYS A 98 -0.56 -6.17 10.90
C LYS A 98 -0.24 -5.92 9.44
N LEU A 99 0.92 -5.33 9.18
CA LEU A 99 1.38 -4.98 7.84
C LEU A 99 2.79 -5.51 7.62
N THR A 100 2.92 -6.56 6.80
CA THR A 100 4.22 -7.03 6.35
C THR A 100 4.56 -6.40 5.01
N ILE A 101 5.66 -5.65 4.95
CA ILE A 101 6.15 -4.97 3.74
C ILE A 101 7.38 -5.71 3.23
N TRP A 102 7.31 -6.21 2.01
CA TRP A 102 8.42 -6.81 1.29
C TRP A 102 8.95 -5.86 0.23
N GLY A 103 10.26 -5.85 0.03
CA GLY A 103 10.90 -5.12 -1.06
C GLY A 103 12.13 -5.85 -1.58
N ASN A 104 12.52 -5.50 -2.80
CA ASN A 104 13.76 -5.95 -3.42
C ASN A 104 14.89 -4.94 -3.14
N THR A 105 15.34 -4.88 -1.88
CA THR A 105 16.50 -4.08 -1.45
C THR A 105 17.56 -5.00 -0.88
N SER A 106 18.81 -4.55 -0.87
CA SER A 106 19.94 -5.38 -0.42
C SER A 106 19.82 -5.79 1.06
N ARG A 107 19.10 -5.00 1.88
CA ARG A 107 18.87 -5.24 3.32
C ARG A 107 17.49 -4.73 3.78
N GLU A 108 16.93 -5.32 4.84
CA GLU A 108 15.63 -4.91 5.43
C GLU A 108 15.66 -3.47 5.96
N HIS A 109 16.74 -3.12 6.66
CA HIS A 109 16.91 -1.78 7.22
C HIS A 109 16.93 -0.69 6.14
N GLU A 110 17.39 -1.04 4.92
CA GLU A 110 17.40 -0.14 3.78
C GLU A 110 15.98 0.15 3.28
N LEU A 111 15.09 -0.86 3.24
CA LEU A 111 13.69 -0.66 2.84
C LEU A 111 12.94 0.25 3.83
N ALA A 112 13.10 -0.01 5.14
CA ALA A 112 12.49 0.81 6.17
C ALA A 112 13.00 2.27 6.11
N GLN A 113 14.29 2.48 5.89
CA GLN A 113 14.87 3.82 5.73
C GLN A 113 14.35 4.53 4.47
N ILE A 114 14.28 3.85 3.33
CA ILE A 114 13.77 4.43 2.08
C ILE A 114 12.30 4.84 2.24
N LEU A 115 11.47 3.95 2.77
CA LEU A 115 10.05 4.21 2.97
C LEU A 115 9.80 5.24 4.07
N GLY A 116 10.64 5.27 5.11
CA GLY A 116 10.60 6.28 6.16
C GLY A 116 11.12 7.65 5.70
N GLY A 117 12.00 7.71 4.70
CA GLY A 117 12.59 8.95 4.19
C GLY A 117 11.57 9.90 3.56
N GLN A 118 10.50 9.38 2.97
CA GLN A 118 9.37 10.20 2.49
C GLN A 118 8.45 10.69 3.62
N MET A 119 8.68 10.27 4.86
CA MET A 119 7.88 10.58 6.05
C MET A 119 8.66 11.37 7.12
N ILE A 120 9.82 11.95 6.75
CA ILE A 120 10.50 12.90 7.63
C ILE A 120 9.70 14.20 7.74
N GLU A 121 9.89 14.93 8.84
CA GLU A 121 9.06 16.08 9.24
C GLU A 121 8.97 17.15 8.13
N GLU A 122 10.04 17.33 7.35
CA GLU A 122 10.10 18.30 6.26
C GLU A 122 9.13 17.98 5.10
N TYR A 123 8.80 16.70 4.90
CA TYR A 123 7.91 16.26 3.81
C TYR A 123 6.53 15.84 4.31
N PHE A 124 6.44 15.33 5.54
CA PHE A 124 5.22 14.78 6.07
C PHE A 124 5.14 14.92 7.61
N PRO A 125 3.98 15.32 8.17
CA PRO A 125 3.85 15.61 9.61
C PRO A 125 3.84 14.37 10.50
N VAL A 126 3.87 13.16 9.93
CA VAL A 126 3.83 11.90 10.67
C VAL A 126 5.02 11.04 10.28
N ASN A 127 5.92 10.80 11.23
CA ASN A 127 7.01 9.85 11.04
C ASN A 127 6.51 8.41 11.10
N MET A 128 7.22 7.50 10.42
CA MET A 128 7.00 6.05 10.47
C MET A 128 6.96 5.48 11.89
N THR A 129 7.67 6.08 12.86
CA THR A 129 7.62 5.69 14.28
C THR A 129 6.31 6.00 14.99
N MET A 130 5.46 6.86 14.41
CA MET A 130 4.15 7.23 14.95
C MET A 130 3.00 6.42 14.33
N LEU A 131 3.32 5.49 13.43
CA LEU A 131 2.34 4.58 12.84
C LEU A 131 1.83 3.62 13.93
N GLY A 132 0.52 3.36 13.90
CA GLY A 132 -0.15 2.53 14.89
C GLY A 132 -0.08 1.03 14.58
N ALA A 133 0.09 0.65 13.31
CA ALA A 133 0.12 -0.74 12.89
C ALA A 133 1.37 -1.49 13.39
N ASP A 134 1.25 -2.80 13.52
CA ASP A 134 2.39 -3.72 13.66
C ASP A 134 3.03 -3.90 12.28
N ILE A 135 4.14 -3.19 12.02
CA ILE A 135 4.82 -3.15 10.71
C ILE A 135 6.10 -3.98 10.75
N GLU A 136 6.17 -4.97 9.87
CA GLU A 136 7.35 -5.83 9.68
C GLU A 136 7.91 -5.63 8.27
N PHE A 137 9.22 -5.36 8.16
CA PHE A 137 9.91 -5.22 6.88
C PHE A 137 10.65 -6.52 6.54
N LYS A 138 10.57 -6.95 5.29
CA LYS A 138 11.25 -8.15 4.77
C LYS A 138 11.90 -7.91 3.44
N VAL A 139 12.98 -8.64 3.17
CA VAL A 139 13.65 -8.67 1.87
C VAL A 139 13.18 -9.88 1.08
N LEU A 140 12.87 -9.69 -0.20
CA LEU A 140 12.61 -10.81 -1.09
C LEU A 140 13.89 -11.64 -1.27
N PRO A 141 13.84 -12.97 -1.07
CA PRO A 141 14.99 -13.83 -1.33
C PRO A 141 15.33 -13.83 -2.84
N GLU A 142 16.62 -13.97 -3.16
CA GLU A 142 17.13 -14.18 -4.52
C GLU A 142 16.61 -15.47 -5.16
#